data_AF-A0A364N5V7-F1
#
_entry.id   AF-A0A364N5V7-F1
#
_cell.length_a   1.000
_cell.length_b   1.000
_cell.length_c   1.000
_cell.angle_alpha   90.00
_cell.angle_beta   90.00
_cell.angle_gamma   90.00
#
_symmetry.space_group_name_H-M   'P 1'
#
loop_
_entity.id
_entity.type
_entity.pdbx_description
1 polymer ?
#
loop_
_entity_poly.entity_id
_entity_poly.type
_entity_poly.pdbx_seq_one_letter_code
_entity_poly.pdbx_strand_id
1 'polypeptide(L)'
;MGKVNFHLPPITGKVKFLSHPKTSVPPVFNQPLNINSCPHHRLARLLYGIFLAILFIMAIPVIILKAVTYSFIEDNRMMGFNFETTRKNGEPGEEVIMAALPERLYSVPAKLAIIAGAISLCIGAAHLGFVITDWKSGKRSQSYAFRRNVMFLHITNAILVLFALVSIYVTHKNTSHFRSGYVAFRASRMQDTTENQEPFFRYNVGTFDLETWACELQRVKGATIVREDYGRQCGIEIAGRAIMVPFVAAAWLVAGIGTWGFIGGGRRGPDGERIKTDELGLEMISPLNKDHVFVFITPLALPLYIFLDTLTLGFPSTASIVIHSAASKQGHETCPFERFLRIVRLHLLIINSPSSSRSSIFHQFAIRPLAVVKLDRRPVSRLIKFRLNH
;
A
#
# COMPACT_ATOMS: atom_id res chain seq x y z
N MET A 1 58.79 55.82 -67.41
CA MET A 1 58.75 54.85 -66.29
C MET A 1 57.95 55.47 -65.15
N GLY A 2 56.69 55.06 -64.99
CA GLY A 2 55.76 55.61 -63.99
C GLY A 2 55.87 54.89 -62.65
N LYS A 3 56.02 55.67 -61.57
CA LYS A 3 56.17 55.18 -60.20
C LYS A 3 54.80 54.71 -59.69
N VAL A 4 54.59 53.39 -59.59
CA VAL A 4 53.34 52.79 -59.09
C VAL A 4 53.40 52.77 -57.56
N ASN A 5 52.58 53.60 -56.91
CA ASN A 5 52.42 53.58 -55.45
C ASN A 5 51.33 52.57 -55.07
N PHE A 6 51.73 51.50 -54.39
CA PHE A 6 50.80 50.54 -53.79
C PHE A 6 50.39 51.00 -52.40
N HIS A 7 49.12 51.37 -52.23
CA HIS A 7 48.51 51.62 -50.93
C HIS A 7 47.82 50.33 -50.46
N LEU A 8 48.42 49.65 -49.47
CA LEU A 8 47.77 48.55 -48.77
C LEU A 8 46.79 49.14 -47.73
N PRO A 9 45.51 48.74 -47.73
CA PRO A 9 44.56 49.18 -46.73
C PRO A 9 44.90 48.58 -45.35
N PRO A 10 44.73 49.33 -44.26
CA PRO A 10 45.06 48.87 -42.91
C PRO A 10 44.09 47.76 -42.47
N ILE A 11 44.61 46.53 -42.36
CA ILE A 11 43.93 45.39 -41.74
C ILE A 11 44.10 45.51 -40.22
N THR A 12 43.37 46.42 -39.58
CA THR A 12 43.28 46.49 -38.10
C THR A 12 41.84 46.57 -37.58
N GLY A 13 40.84 46.41 -38.46
CA GLY A 13 39.43 46.61 -38.11
C GLY A 13 38.62 45.37 -37.68
N LYS A 14 39.20 44.18 -37.49
CA LYS A 14 38.42 42.94 -37.24
C LYS A 14 38.94 42.04 -36.11
N VAL A 15 39.37 42.60 -34.97
CA VAL A 15 39.65 41.81 -33.75
C VAL A 15 38.93 42.35 -32.50
N LYS A 16 37.77 43.00 -32.67
CA LYS A 16 36.90 43.45 -31.56
C LYS A 16 35.61 42.63 -31.40
N PHE A 17 35.52 41.44 -31.98
CA PHE A 17 34.33 40.57 -31.90
C PHE A 17 34.45 39.39 -30.90
N LEU A 18 35.55 39.29 -30.14
CA LEU A 18 35.74 38.22 -29.15
C LEU A 18 35.61 38.68 -27.69
N SER A 19 35.35 39.97 -27.43
CA SER A 19 35.01 40.46 -26.09
C SER A 19 33.60 41.03 -26.07
N HIS A 20 32.59 40.19 -26.32
CA HIS A 20 31.32 40.48 -25.67
C HIS A 20 31.56 40.31 -24.17
N PRO A 21 31.39 41.36 -23.34
CA PRO A 21 31.30 41.16 -21.91
C PRO A 21 30.25 40.07 -21.73
N LYS A 22 30.63 38.96 -21.09
CA LYS A 22 29.64 37.98 -20.64
C LYS A 22 28.70 38.80 -19.76
N THR A 23 27.58 39.25 -20.32
CA THR A 23 26.43 39.66 -19.54
C THR A 23 26.23 38.49 -18.61
N SER A 24 26.50 38.73 -17.33
CA SER A 24 26.29 37.75 -16.28
C SER A 24 24.79 37.56 -16.24
N VAL A 25 24.27 36.73 -17.15
CA VAL A 25 22.92 36.20 -17.08
C VAL A 25 22.93 35.55 -15.70
N PRO A 26 22.21 36.12 -14.72
CA PRO A 26 22.21 35.57 -13.39
C PRO A 26 21.85 34.09 -13.56
N PRO A 27 22.58 33.17 -12.91
CA PRO A 27 22.32 31.76 -13.07
C PRO A 27 20.82 31.54 -12.87
N VAL A 28 20.15 31.14 -13.95
CA VAL A 28 18.68 31.00 -14.07
C VAL A 28 18.12 29.96 -13.05
N PHE A 29 19.00 29.38 -12.25
CA PHE A 29 18.83 28.28 -11.34
C PHE A 29 18.08 28.64 -10.06
N ASN A 30 18.05 29.93 -9.69
CA ASN A 30 17.48 30.40 -8.41
C ASN A 30 16.21 31.25 -8.57
N GLN A 31 15.64 31.33 -9.78
CA GLN A 31 14.36 32.02 -9.92
C GLN A 31 13.23 31.15 -9.38
N PRO A 32 12.46 31.60 -8.38
CA PRO A 32 11.29 30.88 -7.92
C PRO A 32 10.37 30.70 -9.12
N LEU A 33 10.10 29.45 -9.50
CA LEU A 33 9.09 29.15 -10.51
C LEU A 33 7.82 29.91 -10.14
N ASN A 34 7.33 30.75 -11.06
CA ASN A 34 6.10 31.48 -10.83
C ASN A 34 4.95 30.46 -10.81
N ILE A 35 4.60 29.98 -9.61
CA ILE A 35 3.61 28.92 -9.36
C ILE A 35 2.24 29.32 -9.95
N ASN A 36 1.98 30.62 -10.09
CA ASN A 36 0.75 31.15 -10.67
C ASN A 36 0.68 30.96 -12.20
N SER A 37 1.81 30.73 -12.87
CA SER A 37 1.87 30.58 -14.34
C SER A 37 1.47 29.19 -14.84
N CYS A 38 1.40 28.18 -13.96
CA CYS A 38 1.10 26.79 -14.34
C CYS A 38 -0.11 26.23 -13.57
N PRO A 39 -1.35 26.38 -14.09
CA PRO A 39 -2.58 25.93 -13.41
C PRO A 39 -2.59 24.42 -13.12
N HIS A 40 -1.89 23.62 -13.92
CA HIS A 40 -1.80 22.16 -13.75
C HIS A 40 -1.14 21.73 -12.44
N HIS A 41 -0.16 22.48 -11.93
CA HIS A 41 0.51 22.14 -10.67
C HIS A 41 -0.42 22.34 -9.47
N ARG A 42 -1.22 23.41 -9.48
CA ARG A 42 -2.21 23.67 -8.43
C ARG A 42 -3.30 22.60 -8.40
N LEU A 43 -3.77 22.19 -9.58
CA LEU A 43 -4.77 21.12 -9.70
C LEU A 43 -4.22 19.77 -9.21
N ALA A 44 -3.00 19.41 -9.62
CA ALA A 44 -2.37 18.16 -9.17
C ALA A 44 -2.19 18.11 -7.64
N ARG A 45 -1.77 19.22 -7.03
CA ARG A 45 -1.61 19.34 -5.58
C ARG A 45 -2.95 19.24 -4.84
N LEU A 46 -4.00 19.87 -5.39
CA LEU A 46 -5.36 19.79 -4.87
C LEU A 46 -5.90 18.35 -4.94
N LEU A 47 -5.82 17.70 -6.10
CA LEU A 47 -6.23 16.31 -6.28
C LEU A 47 -5.49 15.39 -5.32
N TYR A 48 -4.18 15.56 -5.20
CA TYR A 48 -3.37 14.77 -4.29
C TYR A 48 -3.80 14.96 -2.83
N GLY A 49 -4.07 16.19 -2.40
CA GLY A 49 -4.62 16.49 -1.07
C GLY A 49 -5.98 15.84 -0.82
N ILE A 50 -6.87 15.84 -1.83
CA ILE A 50 -8.18 15.18 -1.75
C ILE A 50 -8.03 13.67 -1.55
N PHE A 51 -7.20 12.99 -2.37
CA PHE A 51 -6.99 11.56 -2.23
C PHE A 51 -6.33 11.18 -0.90
N LEU A 52 -5.43 12.03 -0.40
CA LEU A 52 -4.80 11.84 0.91
C LEU A 52 -5.82 11.98 2.05
N ALA A 53 -6.73 12.95 1.96
CA ALA A 53 -7.82 13.11 2.91
C ALA A 53 -8.79 11.92 2.88
N ILE A 54 -9.13 11.42 1.68
CA ILE A 54 -9.93 10.19 1.53
C ILE A 54 -9.23 9.00 2.18
N LEU A 55 -7.93 8.81 1.91
CA LEU A 55 -7.15 7.71 2.50
C LEU A 55 -7.14 7.80 4.03
N PHE A 56 -6.96 9.00 4.59
CA PHE A 56 -7.01 9.26 6.02
C PHE A 56 -8.39 8.93 6.62
N ILE A 57 -9.47 9.42 6.02
CA ILE A 57 -10.84 9.18 6.47
C ILE A 57 -11.19 7.69 6.40
N MET A 58 -10.73 6.97 5.37
CA MET A 58 -10.99 5.53 5.19
C MET A 58 -10.20 4.65 6.17
N ALA A 59 -9.03 5.09 6.62
CA ALA A 59 -8.24 4.33 7.60
C ALA A 59 -8.94 4.25 8.97
N ILE A 60 -9.64 5.30 9.39
CA ILE A 60 -10.36 5.37 10.68
C ILE A 60 -11.38 4.22 10.84
N PRO A 61 -12.39 4.05 9.96
CA PRO A 61 -13.37 2.98 10.09
C PRO A 61 -12.76 1.59 9.92
N VAL A 62 -11.69 1.42 9.12
CA VAL A 62 -10.95 0.14 9.05
C VAL A 62 -10.40 -0.24 10.41
N ILE A 63 -9.73 0.69 11.09
CA ILE A 63 -9.17 0.48 12.43
C ILE A 63 -10.30 0.20 13.43
N ILE A 64 -11.36 1.02 13.44
CA ILE A 64 -12.47 0.86 14.38
C ILE A 64 -13.15 -0.50 14.20
N LEU A 65 -13.54 -0.87 12.98
CA LEU A 65 -14.23 -2.14 12.72
C LEU A 65 -13.36 -3.33 13.13
N LYS A 66 -12.06 -3.31 12.81
CA LYS A 66 -11.14 -4.40 13.17
C LYS A 66 -10.73 -4.40 14.64
N ALA A 67 -10.74 -3.24 15.32
CA ALA A 67 -10.57 -3.18 16.76
C ALA A 67 -11.79 -3.79 17.48
N VAL A 68 -13.02 -3.53 17.01
CA VAL A 68 -14.23 -4.16 17.53
C VAL A 68 -14.20 -5.67 17.33
N THR A 69 -13.81 -6.14 16.14
CA THR A 69 -13.51 -7.56 15.88
C THR A 69 -12.55 -8.14 16.90
N TYR A 70 -11.44 -7.45 17.17
CA TYR A 70 -10.41 -7.93 18.09
C TYR A 70 -10.91 -7.98 19.53
N SER A 71 -11.63 -6.96 19.98
CA SER A 71 -12.29 -6.94 21.31
C SER A 71 -13.23 -8.12 21.45
N PHE A 72 -14.09 -8.36 20.44
CA PHE A 72 -15.00 -9.50 20.46
C PHE A 72 -14.27 -10.83 20.64
N ILE A 73 -13.12 -11.02 19.98
CA ILE A 73 -12.30 -12.23 20.11
C ILE A 73 -11.77 -12.39 21.54
N GLU A 74 -11.20 -11.34 22.13
CA GLU A 74 -10.64 -11.41 23.48
C GLU A 74 -11.73 -11.59 24.53
N ASP A 75 -12.82 -10.83 24.44
CA ASP A 75 -13.94 -10.87 25.38
C ASP A 75 -14.60 -12.26 25.38
N ASN A 76 -14.71 -12.91 24.21
CA ASN A 76 -15.36 -14.22 24.07
C ASN A 76 -14.41 -15.43 24.16
N ARG A 77 -13.11 -15.21 24.38
CA ARG A 77 -12.10 -16.30 24.36
C ARG A 77 -12.36 -17.37 25.42
N MET A 78 -12.86 -16.95 26.58
CA MET A 78 -13.14 -17.79 27.75
C MET A 78 -14.65 -17.89 28.06
N MET A 79 -15.50 -17.39 27.17
CA MET A 79 -16.96 -17.45 27.34
C MET A 79 -17.52 -18.70 26.67
N GLY A 80 -18.61 -19.20 27.25
CA GLY A 80 -19.45 -20.23 26.66
C GLY A 80 -20.91 -19.81 26.73
N PHE A 81 -21.75 -20.48 25.95
CA PHE A 81 -23.18 -20.26 25.92
C PHE A 81 -23.89 -21.61 25.80
N ASN A 82 -25.14 -21.66 26.28
CA ASN A 82 -25.94 -22.87 26.17
C ASN A 82 -26.38 -23.07 24.72
N PHE A 83 -26.04 -24.22 24.18
CA PHE A 83 -26.38 -24.64 22.83
C PHE A 83 -27.41 -25.76 22.89
N GLU A 84 -28.61 -25.50 22.40
CA GLU A 84 -29.66 -26.51 22.28
C GLU A 84 -29.43 -27.35 21.03
N THR A 85 -29.08 -28.62 21.20
CA THR A 85 -28.94 -29.53 20.05
C THR A 85 -30.31 -29.81 19.43
N THR A 86 -30.35 -30.18 18.14
CA THR A 86 -31.61 -30.57 17.48
C THR A 86 -31.55 -32.05 17.16
N ARG A 87 -32.56 -32.82 17.59
CA ARG A 87 -32.67 -34.25 17.26
C ARG A 87 -33.02 -34.43 15.78
N LYS A 88 -32.83 -35.65 15.24
CA LYS A 88 -33.16 -35.98 13.84
C LYS A 88 -34.61 -35.65 13.43
N ASN A 89 -35.53 -35.55 14.39
CA ASN A 89 -36.93 -35.25 14.15
C ASN A 89 -37.29 -33.75 14.28
N GLY A 90 -36.30 -32.87 14.49
CA GLY A 90 -36.54 -31.44 14.70
C GLY A 90 -36.93 -31.06 16.13
N GLU A 91 -37.06 -32.04 17.03
CA GLU A 91 -37.29 -31.84 18.46
C GLU A 91 -36.04 -31.27 19.16
N PRO A 92 -36.22 -30.49 20.24
CA PRO A 92 -35.12 -30.04 21.09
C PRO A 92 -34.39 -31.26 21.66
N GLY A 93 -33.08 -31.28 21.48
CA GLY A 93 -32.18 -32.29 22.00
C GLY A 93 -31.58 -31.89 23.35
N GLU A 94 -30.43 -32.47 23.67
CA GLU A 94 -29.65 -32.12 24.86
C GLU A 94 -29.09 -30.70 24.76
N GLU A 95 -29.08 -30.00 25.89
CA GLU A 95 -28.43 -28.70 26.06
C GLU A 95 -26.97 -28.91 26.44
N VAL A 96 -26.06 -28.25 25.73
CA VAL A 96 -24.61 -28.32 25.99
C VAL A 96 -24.02 -26.94 26.04
N ILE A 97 -23.14 -26.69 27.01
CA ILE A 97 -22.39 -25.44 27.06
C ILE A 97 -21.31 -25.47 25.98
N MET A 98 -21.46 -24.65 24.95
CA MET A 98 -20.51 -24.52 23.85
C MET A 98 -19.67 -23.25 24.02
N ALA A 99 -18.37 -23.32 23.74
CA ALA A 99 -17.50 -22.14 23.73
C ALA A 99 -17.97 -21.13 22.68
N ALA A 100 -17.89 -19.84 23.01
CA ALA A 100 -18.29 -18.74 22.12
C ALA A 100 -17.42 -18.65 20.85
N LEU A 101 -16.19 -19.16 20.90
CA LEU A 101 -15.24 -19.19 19.78
C LEU A 101 -14.74 -20.61 19.50
N PRO A 102 -14.43 -20.95 18.24
CA PRO A 102 -13.85 -22.24 17.91
C PRO A 102 -12.41 -22.32 18.43
N GLU A 103 -11.86 -23.53 18.48
CA GLU A 103 -10.47 -23.76 18.88
C GLU A 103 -9.48 -23.07 17.93
N ARG A 104 -9.77 -23.10 16.63
CA ARG A 104 -8.90 -22.54 15.59
C ARG A 104 -9.61 -21.40 14.88
N LEU A 105 -9.30 -20.17 15.30
CA LEU A 105 -9.79 -18.93 14.70
C LEU A 105 -8.65 -18.13 14.06
N TYR A 106 -8.84 -17.67 12.82
CA TYR A 106 -7.90 -16.77 12.16
C TYR A 106 -7.96 -15.35 12.77
N SER A 107 -7.02 -15.03 13.66
CA SER A 107 -6.89 -13.70 14.27
C SER A 107 -5.89 -12.78 13.55
N VAL A 108 -4.96 -13.36 12.78
CA VAL A 108 -3.88 -12.63 12.09
C VAL A 108 -4.38 -11.54 11.11
N PRO A 109 -5.39 -11.80 10.25
CA PRO A 109 -5.82 -10.80 9.26
C PRO A 109 -6.36 -9.51 9.90
N ALA A 110 -7.04 -9.61 11.04
CA ALA A 110 -7.54 -8.45 11.77
C ALA A 110 -6.38 -7.59 12.30
N LYS A 111 -5.35 -8.22 12.89
CA LYS A 111 -4.15 -7.52 13.37
C LYS A 111 -3.41 -6.80 12.23
N LEU A 112 -3.23 -7.48 11.09
CA LEU A 112 -2.58 -6.90 9.92
C LEU A 112 -3.36 -5.69 9.38
N ALA A 113 -4.69 -5.76 9.33
CA ALA A 113 -5.53 -4.65 8.89
C ALA A 113 -5.45 -3.44 9.85
N ILE A 114 -5.41 -3.67 11.17
CA ILE A 114 -5.20 -2.61 12.17
C ILE A 114 -3.85 -1.94 11.96
N ILE A 115 -2.77 -2.72 11.82
CA ILE A 115 -1.41 -2.18 11.62
C ILE A 115 -1.34 -1.38 10.31
N ALA A 116 -1.86 -1.92 9.21
CA ALA A 116 -1.87 -1.23 7.92
C ALA A 116 -2.71 0.06 7.96
N GLY A 117 -3.85 0.03 8.65
CA GLY A 117 -4.69 1.20 8.90
C GLY A 117 -3.96 2.26 9.71
N ALA A 118 -3.30 1.88 10.81
CA ALA A 118 -2.55 2.80 11.67
C ALA A 118 -1.39 3.46 10.92
N ILE A 119 -0.62 2.69 10.15
CA ILE A 119 0.46 3.23 9.30
C ILE A 119 -0.11 4.19 8.26
N SER A 120 -1.21 3.84 7.60
CA SER A 120 -1.89 4.72 6.65
C SER A 120 -2.35 6.03 7.29
N LEU A 121 -2.88 5.97 8.51
CA LEU A 121 -3.35 7.15 9.24
C LEU A 121 -2.18 8.07 9.61
N CYS A 122 -1.06 7.52 10.11
CA CYS A 122 0.14 8.27 10.42
C CYS A 122 0.76 8.93 9.18
N ILE A 123 0.93 8.17 8.09
CA ILE A 123 1.47 8.69 6.82
C ILE A 123 0.52 9.74 6.24
N GLY A 124 -0.78 9.49 6.27
CA GLY A 124 -1.83 10.39 5.81
C GLY A 124 -1.80 11.72 6.56
N ALA A 125 -1.81 11.68 7.90
CA ALA A 125 -1.78 12.87 8.75
C ALA A 125 -0.49 13.68 8.58
N ALA A 126 0.67 13.01 8.63
CA ALA A 126 1.96 13.67 8.47
C ALA A 126 2.05 14.36 7.10
N HIS A 127 1.68 13.65 6.03
CA HIS A 127 1.78 14.21 4.70
C HIS A 127 0.74 15.32 4.46
N LEU A 128 -0.47 15.21 5.01
CA LEU A 128 -1.49 16.25 4.90
C LEU A 128 -1.03 17.52 5.62
N GLY A 129 -0.45 17.39 6.82
CA GLY A 129 0.18 18.49 7.54
C GLY A 129 1.26 19.18 6.73
N PHE A 130 2.13 18.42 6.06
CA PHE A 130 3.13 18.98 5.14
C PHE A 130 2.51 19.70 3.94
N VAL A 131 1.49 19.12 3.31
CA VAL A 131 0.83 19.72 2.14
C VAL A 131 0.16 21.04 2.52
N ILE A 132 -0.49 21.11 3.69
CA ILE A 132 -1.16 22.31 4.22
C ILE A 132 -0.13 23.38 4.59
N THR A 133 0.88 23.04 5.39
CA THR A 133 1.90 24.00 5.85
C THR A 133 2.70 24.59 4.70
N ASP A 134 3.05 23.77 3.71
CA ASP A 134 3.79 24.21 2.54
C ASP A 134 2.87 24.71 1.41
N TRP A 135 1.55 24.87 1.64
CA TRP A 135 0.60 25.29 0.61
C TRP A 135 0.93 26.68 0.06
N LYS A 136 1.35 27.59 0.95
CA LYS A 136 1.69 28.98 0.60
C LYS A 136 3.12 29.13 0.05
N SER A 137 4.10 28.43 0.63
CA SER A 137 5.51 28.57 0.29
C SER A 137 5.96 27.69 -0.89
N GLY A 138 5.46 26.46 -0.95
CA GLY A 138 5.85 25.45 -1.94
C GLY A 138 7.32 25.03 -1.94
N LYS A 139 8.16 25.56 -1.03
CA LYS A 139 9.61 25.39 -1.08
C LYS A 139 10.04 23.99 -0.61
N ARG A 140 9.43 23.46 0.45
CA ARG A 140 9.86 22.20 1.07
C ARG A 140 9.33 20.95 0.36
N SER A 141 8.06 20.94 -0.05
CA SER A 141 7.42 19.81 -0.72
C SER A 141 7.95 19.57 -2.14
N GLN A 142 8.61 20.56 -2.73
CA GLN A 142 9.23 20.46 -4.05
C GLN A 142 10.65 19.88 -4.03
N SER A 143 11.27 19.71 -2.86
CA SER A 143 12.61 19.10 -2.82
C SER A 143 12.57 17.68 -3.40
N TYR A 144 13.62 17.30 -4.13
CA TYR A 144 13.70 15.98 -4.76
C TYR A 144 13.71 14.86 -3.70
N ALA A 145 14.43 15.07 -2.60
CA ALA A 145 14.51 14.14 -1.48
C ALA A 145 13.13 13.89 -0.84
N PHE A 146 12.37 14.96 -0.57
CA PHE A 146 11.02 14.83 0.00
C PHE A 146 10.10 14.04 -0.93
N ARG A 147 10.04 14.41 -2.22
CA ARG A 147 9.18 13.71 -3.21
C ARG A 147 9.52 12.23 -3.32
N ARG A 148 10.81 11.88 -3.32
CA ARG A 148 11.27 10.49 -3.35
C ARG A 148 10.84 9.73 -2.10
N ASN A 149 11.08 10.28 -0.92
CA ASN A 149 10.76 9.62 0.34
C ASN A 149 9.25 9.43 0.50
N VAL A 150 8.47 10.45 0.19
CA VAL A 150 7.00 10.39 0.17
C VAL A 150 6.49 9.32 -0.79
N MET A 151 7.03 9.27 -2.02
CA MET A 151 6.66 8.24 -2.99
C MET A 151 6.91 6.83 -2.43
N PHE A 152 8.09 6.58 -1.84
CA PHE A 152 8.40 5.29 -1.21
C PHE A 152 7.42 4.96 -0.08
N LEU A 153 7.12 5.92 0.80
CA LEU A 153 6.18 5.70 1.90
C LEU A 153 4.78 5.31 1.41
N HIS A 154 4.24 5.99 0.39
CA HIS A 154 2.92 5.67 -0.15
C HIS A 154 2.90 4.34 -0.91
N ILE A 155 3.97 3.98 -1.62
CA ILE A 155 4.09 2.66 -2.26
C ILE A 155 4.11 1.56 -1.21
N THR A 156 4.95 1.69 -0.18
CA THR A 156 5.00 0.71 0.92
C THR A 156 3.65 0.59 1.60
N ASN A 157 2.98 1.71 1.88
CA ASN A 157 1.65 1.72 2.47
C ASN A 157 0.62 0.99 1.58
N ALA A 158 0.62 1.25 0.27
CA ALA A 158 -0.28 0.58 -0.67
C ALA A 158 -0.05 -0.94 -0.73
N ILE A 159 1.21 -1.39 -0.63
CA ILE A 159 1.56 -2.82 -0.55
C ILE A 159 1.05 -3.44 0.75
N LEU A 160 1.22 -2.77 1.89
CA LEU A 160 0.73 -3.24 3.19
C LEU A 160 -0.80 -3.40 3.21
N VAL A 161 -1.51 -2.39 2.71
CA VAL A 161 -2.98 -2.43 2.64
C VAL A 161 -3.45 -3.53 1.68
N LEU A 162 -2.75 -3.74 0.55
CA LEU A 162 -3.03 -4.86 -0.36
C LEU A 162 -2.81 -6.21 0.32
N PHE A 163 -1.71 -6.38 1.05
CA PHE A 163 -1.41 -7.62 1.76
C PHE A 163 -2.47 -7.94 2.82
N ALA A 164 -2.94 -6.92 3.56
CA ALA A 164 -4.04 -7.07 4.50
C ALA A 164 -5.35 -7.52 3.81
N LEU A 165 -5.72 -6.93 2.67
CA LEU A 165 -6.90 -7.35 1.91
C LEU A 165 -6.76 -8.79 1.40
N VAL A 166 -5.62 -9.14 0.81
CA VAL A 166 -5.36 -10.49 0.30
C VAL A 166 -5.40 -11.51 1.43
N SER A 167 -4.82 -11.20 2.59
CA SER A 167 -4.88 -12.05 3.79
C SER A 167 -6.32 -12.31 4.21
N ILE A 168 -7.15 -11.26 4.36
CA ILE A 168 -8.58 -11.38 4.69
C ILE A 168 -9.31 -12.25 3.66
N TYR A 169 -9.07 -12.01 2.37
CA TYR A 169 -9.74 -12.75 1.30
C TYR A 169 -9.37 -14.24 1.32
N VAL A 170 -8.07 -14.56 1.46
CA VAL A 170 -7.58 -15.93 1.50
C VAL A 170 -8.11 -16.66 2.73
N THR A 171 -8.09 -16.04 3.91
CA THR A 171 -8.65 -16.66 5.12
C THR A 171 -10.14 -16.89 5.02
N HIS A 172 -10.89 -15.93 4.45
CA HIS A 172 -12.32 -16.10 4.25
C HIS A 172 -12.64 -17.21 3.24
N LYS A 173 -11.83 -17.37 2.19
CA LYS A 173 -12.03 -18.45 1.21
C LYS A 173 -11.65 -19.83 1.73
N ASN A 174 -10.70 -19.91 2.64
CA ASN A 174 -10.20 -21.16 3.21
C ASN A 174 -10.86 -21.53 4.55
N THR A 175 -11.84 -20.75 5.00
CA THR A 175 -12.58 -21.02 6.22
C THR A 175 -13.41 -22.31 6.11
N SER A 176 -13.57 -23.00 7.23
CA SER A 176 -14.47 -24.14 7.35
C SER A 176 -15.91 -23.68 7.59
N HIS A 177 -16.87 -24.58 7.36
CA HIS A 177 -18.30 -24.36 7.64
C HIS A 177 -18.74 -25.12 8.89
N PHE A 178 -19.59 -24.48 9.69
CA PHE A 178 -20.16 -25.01 10.91
C PHE A 178 -21.09 -26.18 10.63
N ARG A 179 -20.96 -27.25 11.41
CA ARG A 179 -21.77 -28.47 11.28
C ARG A 179 -22.50 -28.74 12.59
N SER A 180 -23.80 -28.44 12.64
CA SER A 180 -24.64 -28.68 13.82
C SER A 180 -24.65 -30.16 14.25
N GLY A 181 -24.63 -31.09 13.30
CA GLY A 181 -24.57 -32.53 13.59
C GLY A 181 -23.32 -32.97 14.34
N TYR A 182 -22.20 -32.26 14.18
CA TYR A 182 -20.98 -32.54 14.95
C TYR A 182 -21.16 -32.16 16.43
N VAL A 183 -21.84 -31.04 16.70
CA VAL A 183 -22.15 -30.61 18.07
C VAL A 183 -23.06 -31.63 18.75
N ALA A 184 -24.12 -32.08 18.07
CA ALA A 184 -25.02 -33.12 18.59
C ALA A 184 -24.29 -34.44 18.88
N PHE A 185 -23.36 -34.85 18.01
CA PHE A 185 -22.53 -36.05 18.22
C PHE A 185 -21.57 -35.90 19.41
N ARG A 186 -21.01 -34.71 19.63
CA ARG A 186 -20.11 -34.46 20.76
C ARG A 186 -20.88 -34.33 22.07
N ALA A 187 -22.04 -33.69 22.05
CA ALA A 187 -22.95 -33.57 23.18
C ALA A 187 -23.26 -34.94 23.81
N SER A 188 -23.70 -35.90 22.97
CA SER A 188 -24.07 -37.24 23.43
C SER A 188 -22.89 -38.06 23.99
N ARG A 189 -21.63 -37.64 23.77
CA ARG A 189 -20.43 -38.32 24.31
C ARG A 189 -19.85 -37.64 25.53
N MET A 190 -20.14 -36.36 25.76
CA MET A 190 -19.64 -35.64 26.94
C MET A 190 -20.39 -36.04 28.20
N GLN A 191 -21.67 -36.41 28.08
CA GLN A 191 -22.49 -36.85 29.20
C GLN A 191 -21.98 -38.14 29.87
N ASP A 192 -21.20 -38.96 29.14
CA ASP A 192 -20.64 -40.22 29.64
C ASP A 192 -19.32 -40.06 30.44
N THR A 193 -18.68 -38.89 30.41
CA THR A 193 -17.34 -38.68 31.00
C THR A 193 -17.34 -37.60 32.07
N THR A 194 -17.58 -38.02 33.31
CA THR A 194 -17.86 -37.13 34.46
C THR A 194 -16.63 -36.48 35.12
N GLU A 195 -15.39 -36.88 34.81
CA GLU A 195 -14.32 -36.68 35.80
C GLU A 195 -13.28 -35.57 35.57
N ASN A 196 -13.05 -34.95 34.40
CA ASN A 196 -11.98 -33.92 34.28
C ASN A 196 -12.08 -33.00 33.04
N GLN A 197 -13.28 -32.72 32.51
CA GLN A 197 -13.42 -31.92 31.28
C GLN A 197 -13.62 -30.42 31.55
N GLU A 198 -13.09 -29.58 30.65
CA GLU A 198 -13.35 -28.14 30.65
C GLU A 198 -14.87 -27.86 30.74
N PRO A 199 -15.30 -26.76 31.39
CA PRO A 199 -16.72 -26.48 31.62
C PRO A 199 -17.53 -26.24 30.34
N PHE A 200 -16.88 -26.16 29.18
CA PHE A 200 -17.52 -25.93 27.90
C PHE A 200 -16.91 -26.79 26.78
N PHE A 201 -17.74 -27.17 25.82
CA PHE A 201 -17.33 -27.80 24.57
C PHE A 201 -16.78 -26.76 23.60
N ARG A 202 -15.48 -26.82 23.27
CA ARG A 202 -14.88 -25.99 22.23
C ARG A 202 -14.89 -26.68 20.88
N TYR A 203 -15.42 -26.01 19.86
CA TYR A 203 -15.53 -26.57 18.50
C TYR A 203 -14.16 -26.67 17.84
N ASN A 204 -13.72 -27.89 17.52
CA ASN A 204 -12.35 -28.19 17.13
C ASN A 204 -12.18 -28.76 15.71
N VAL A 205 -13.24 -28.77 14.90
CA VAL A 205 -13.18 -29.33 13.54
C VAL A 205 -13.04 -28.22 12.51
N GLY A 206 -11.84 -28.08 11.95
CA GLY A 206 -11.54 -27.09 10.92
C GLY A 206 -10.98 -25.79 11.50
N THR A 207 -10.83 -24.79 10.62
CA THR A 207 -10.32 -23.46 10.97
C THR A 207 -11.31 -22.43 10.44
N PHE A 208 -11.66 -21.47 11.29
CA PHE A 208 -12.70 -20.49 10.98
C PHE A 208 -12.13 -19.09 10.90
N ASP A 209 -12.67 -18.27 9.99
CA ASP A 209 -12.65 -16.83 10.17
C ASP A 209 -13.86 -16.40 11.02
N LEU A 210 -13.74 -15.23 11.66
CA LEU A 210 -14.80 -14.76 12.56
C LEU A 210 -16.09 -14.43 11.80
N GLU A 211 -15.96 -14.01 10.53
CA GLU A 211 -17.11 -13.74 9.67
C GLU A 211 -17.96 -14.99 9.48
N THR A 212 -17.37 -16.10 9.00
CA THR A 212 -18.13 -17.32 8.73
C THR A 212 -18.68 -17.90 10.02
N TRP A 213 -17.88 -17.90 11.10
CA TRP A 213 -18.33 -18.36 12.41
C TRP A 213 -19.57 -17.60 12.87
N ALA A 214 -19.51 -16.27 12.98
CA ALA A 214 -20.62 -15.47 13.46
C ALA A 214 -21.82 -15.52 12.50
N CYS A 215 -21.58 -15.45 11.19
CA CYS A 215 -22.64 -15.43 10.20
C CYS A 215 -23.40 -16.76 10.07
N GLU A 216 -22.76 -17.88 10.37
CA GLU A 216 -23.42 -19.19 10.39
C GLU A 216 -24.11 -19.45 11.71
N LEU A 217 -23.46 -19.20 12.85
CA LEU A 217 -24.06 -19.47 14.17
C LEU A 217 -25.33 -18.64 14.41
N GLN A 218 -25.42 -17.40 13.95
CA GLN A 218 -26.66 -16.60 14.08
C GLN A 218 -27.89 -17.25 13.40
N ARG A 219 -27.69 -18.22 12.50
CA ARG A 219 -28.76 -18.93 11.77
C ARG A 219 -29.10 -20.27 12.39
N VAL A 220 -28.28 -20.75 13.33
CA VAL A 220 -28.46 -22.06 13.96
C VAL A 220 -29.46 -21.94 15.10
N LYS A 221 -30.50 -22.79 15.08
CA LYS A 221 -31.56 -22.78 16.10
C LYS A 221 -31.03 -23.00 17.53
N GLY A 222 -29.96 -23.77 17.68
CA GLY A 222 -29.35 -24.04 18.98
C GLY A 222 -28.63 -22.86 19.63
N ALA A 223 -28.34 -21.79 18.88
CA ALA A 223 -27.56 -20.64 19.36
C ALA A 223 -28.43 -19.39 19.58
N THR A 224 -29.68 -19.57 20.04
CA THR A 224 -30.68 -18.50 20.20
C THR A 224 -30.21 -17.39 21.15
N ILE A 225 -29.57 -17.74 22.26
CA ILE A 225 -29.13 -16.79 23.31
C ILE A 225 -28.09 -15.78 22.75
N VAL A 226 -27.21 -16.23 21.86
CA VAL A 226 -26.09 -15.44 21.29
C VAL A 226 -26.36 -14.96 19.87
N ARG A 227 -27.58 -15.19 19.37
CA ARG A 227 -27.96 -14.91 17.98
C ARG A 227 -27.80 -13.44 17.62
N GLU A 228 -28.20 -12.54 18.51
CA GLU A 228 -28.12 -11.10 18.28
C GLU A 228 -26.67 -10.62 18.23
N ASP A 229 -25.84 -11.05 19.19
CA ASP A 229 -24.42 -10.69 19.24
C ASP A 229 -23.65 -11.19 18.02
N TYR A 230 -23.87 -12.44 17.60
CA TYR A 230 -23.27 -12.95 16.37
C TYR A 230 -23.84 -12.29 15.11
N GLY A 231 -25.11 -11.90 15.11
CA GLY A 231 -25.68 -11.13 14.01
C GLY A 231 -25.02 -9.77 13.84
N ARG A 232 -24.80 -9.06 14.95
CA ARG A 232 -24.04 -7.81 14.96
C ARG A 232 -22.60 -8.02 14.52
N GLN A 233 -21.93 -9.05 15.04
CA GLN A 233 -20.53 -9.34 14.68
C GLN A 233 -20.39 -9.75 13.20
N CYS A 234 -21.33 -10.52 12.67
CA CYS A 234 -21.40 -10.86 11.25
C CYS A 234 -21.49 -9.58 10.39
N GLY A 235 -22.37 -8.63 10.77
CA GLY A 235 -22.47 -7.34 10.08
C GLY A 235 -21.18 -6.52 10.10
N ILE A 236 -20.50 -6.48 11.26
CA ILE A 236 -19.21 -5.78 11.42
C ILE A 236 -18.13 -6.40 10.53
N GLU A 237 -18.02 -7.72 10.47
CA GLU A 237 -17.04 -8.39 9.62
C GLU A 237 -17.29 -8.16 8.13
N ILE A 238 -18.55 -8.28 7.69
CA ILE A 238 -18.94 -8.01 6.31
C ILE A 238 -18.60 -6.56 5.94
N ALA A 239 -18.93 -5.60 6.80
CA ALA A 239 -18.60 -4.19 6.60
C ALA A 239 -17.08 -3.97 6.58
N GLY A 240 -16.35 -4.62 7.50
CA GLY A 240 -14.89 -4.58 7.58
C GLY A 240 -14.22 -5.10 6.31
N ARG A 241 -14.73 -6.18 5.70
CA ARG A 241 -14.23 -6.66 4.40
C ARG A 241 -14.61 -5.71 3.27
N ALA A 242 -15.84 -5.22 3.25
CA ALA A 242 -16.34 -4.34 2.19
C ALA A 242 -15.53 -3.03 2.12
N ILE A 243 -15.18 -2.44 3.27
CA ILE A 243 -14.44 -1.18 3.34
C ILE A 243 -12.95 -1.31 2.97
N MET A 244 -12.36 -2.50 3.10
CA MET A 244 -10.97 -2.75 2.69
C MET A 244 -10.77 -2.59 1.17
N VAL A 245 -11.80 -2.84 0.35
CA VAL A 245 -11.71 -2.69 -1.12
C VAL A 245 -11.50 -1.23 -1.55
N PRO A 246 -12.37 -0.27 -1.19
CA PRO A 246 -12.12 1.14 -1.50
C PRO A 246 -10.89 1.69 -0.78
N PHE A 247 -10.51 1.16 0.38
CA PHE A 247 -9.27 1.54 1.08
C PHE A 247 -8.02 1.18 0.27
N VAL A 248 -7.94 -0.05 -0.26
CA VAL A 248 -6.89 -0.46 -1.21
C VAL A 248 -6.88 0.44 -2.44
N ALA A 249 -8.05 0.68 -3.05
CA ALA A 249 -8.14 1.54 -4.23
C ALA A 249 -7.60 2.96 -3.97
N ALA A 250 -7.98 3.56 -2.84
CA ALA A 250 -7.49 4.88 -2.43
C ALA A 250 -5.96 4.87 -2.22
N ALA A 251 -5.42 3.86 -1.54
CA ALA A 251 -3.98 3.73 -1.28
C ALA A 251 -3.18 3.64 -2.60
N TRP A 252 -3.65 2.83 -3.55
CA TRP A 252 -3.02 2.72 -4.87
C TRP A 252 -3.16 3.97 -5.73
N LEU A 253 -4.27 4.71 -5.63
CA LEU A 253 -4.42 6.00 -6.30
C LEU A 253 -3.44 7.03 -5.75
N VAL A 254 -3.29 7.13 -4.43
CA VAL A 254 -2.31 8.04 -3.80
C VAL A 254 -0.88 7.67 -4.20
N ALA A 255 -0.53 6.38 -4.16
CA ALA A 255 0.77 5.90 -4.60
C ALA A 255 1.01 6.20 -6.10
N GLY A 256 0.02 5.91 -6.95
CA GLY A 256 0.08 6.15 -8.39
C GLY A 256 0.25 7.63 -8.75
N ILE A 257 -0.48 8.54 -8.09
CA ILE A 257 -0.33 9.98 -8.28
C ILE A 257 1.04 10.44 -7.78
N GLY A 258 1.52 9.91 -6.65
CA GLY A 258 2.86 10.19 -6.13
C GLY A 258 3.97 9.79 -7.11
N THR A 259 3.91 8.58 -7.64
CA THR A 259 4.85 8.07 -8.65
C THR A 259 4.74 8.84 -9.96
N TRP A 260 3.52 9.17 -10.40
CA TRP A 260 3.31 9.97 -11.60
C TRP A 260 3.90 11.38 -11.47
N GLY A 261 3.70 12.04 -10.32
CA GLY A 261 4.29 13.34 -10.03
C GLY A 261 5.82 13.31 -10.05
N PHE A 262 6.43 12.17 -9.71
CA PHE A 262 7.87 11.96 -9.76
C PHE A 262 8.38 11.70 -11.19
N ILE A 263 7.75 10.78 -11.94
CA ILE A 263 8.23 10.33 -13.27
C ILE A 263 7.77 11.27 -14.39
N GLY A 264 6.49 11.64 -14.42
CA GLY A 264 5.85 12.34 -15.53
C GLY A 264 5.64 13.84 -15.26
N GLY A 265 5.15 14.20 -14.07
CA GLY A 265 4.99 15.59 -13.64
C GLY A 265 6.31 16.31 -13.31
N GLY A 266 7.39 15.53 -13.20
CA GLY A 266 8.76 15.96 -12.98
C GLY A 266 9.58 16.06 -14.26
N ARG A 267 8.98 15.92 -15.46
CA ARG A 267 9.59 16.50 -16.67
C ARG A 267 9.65 18.01 -16.43
N ARG A 268 10.76 18.40 -15.81
CA ARG A 268 11.36 19.72 -15.87
C ARG A 268 10.93 20.30 -17.19
N GLY A 269 10.13 21.37 -17.18
CA GLY A 269 10.04 22.20 -18.37
C GLY A 269 11.45 22.47 -18.88
N PRO A 270 11.64 22.83 -20.15
CA PRO A 270 12.95 23.05 -20.75
C PRO A 270 13.94 23.87 -19.89
N ASP A 271 13.45 24.67 -18.93
CA ASP A 271 14.24 25.46 -17.97
C ASP A 271 14.71 24.72 -16.69
N GLY A 272 14.23 23.52 -16.41
CA GLY A 272 14.43 22.83 -15.12
C GLY A 272 15.71 22.02 -15.01
N GLU A 273 16.62 22.10 -15.98
CA GLU A 273 17.76 21.19 -16.07
C GLU A 273 18.78 21.36 -14.94
N ARG A 274 18.73 22.42 -14.12
CA ARG A 274 19.67 22.57 -13.02
C ARG A 274 19.09 23.32 -11.82
N ILE A 275 18.32 22.60 -11.00
CA ILE A 275 18.21 22.97 -9.57
C ILE A 275 19.33 22.21 -8.86
N LYS A 276 20.54 22.76 -8.88
CA LYS A 276 21.47 22.55 -7.76
C LYS A 276 20.88 23.38 -6.64
N THR A 277 20.14 22.75 -5.73
CA THR A 277 19.79 23.42 -4.47
C THR A 277 21.10 23.80 -3.80
N ASP A 278 21.30 25.08 -3.48
CA ASP A 278 22.45 25.53 -2.69
C ASP A 278 22.52 24.81 -1.32
N GLU A 279 21.44 24.11 -0.91
CA GLU A 279 21.41 23.17 0.22
C GLU A 279 22.40 21.99 0.07
N LEU A 280 22.73 21.53 -1.14
CA LEU A 280 23.78 20.51 -1.36
C LEU A 280 25.20 21.05 -1.12
N GLY A 281 25.40 22.37 -1.16
CA GLY A 281 26.65 23.02 -0.77
C GLY A 281 26.88 23.03 0.74
N LEU A 282 25.79 23.01 1.53
CA LEU A 282 25.83 22.91 2.99
C LEU A 282 25.89 21.46 3.47
N GLU A 283 25.34 20.49 2.73
CA GLU A 283 25.45 19.06 3.07
C GLU A 283 26.85 18.46 2.78
N MET A 284 27.66 19.08 1.90
CA MET A 284 29.02 18.60 1.60
C MET A 284 30.14 19.34 2.34
N ILE A 285 29.86 20.46 3.03
CA ILE A 285 30.88 21.26 3.74
C ILE A 285 30.62 21.34 5.25
N SER A 286 29.39 21.07 5.72
CA SER A 286 29.13 21.06 7.16
C SER A 286 29.40 19.66 7.72
N PRO A 287 30.39 19.46 8.62
CA PRO A 287 30.53 18.22 9.35
C PRO A 287 29.27 18.02 10.20
N LEU A 288 28.39 17.14 9.71
CA LEU A 288 27.29 16.47 10.40
C LEU A 288 27.15 16.81 11.88
N ASN A 289 26.24 17.74 12.21
CA ASN A 289 25.52 17.63 13.48
C ASN A 289 24.40 16.59 13.26
N LYS A 290 24.59 15.39 13.83
CA LYS A 290 23.76 14.18 13.63
C LYS A 290 22.35 14.27 14.22
N ASP A 291 22.01 15.37 14.89
CA ASP A 291 20.86 15.39 15.80
C ASP A 291 19.50 15.68 15.12
N HIS A 292 19.48 16.15 13.86
CA HIS A 292 18.22 16.53 13.20
C HIS A 292 17.71 15.56 12.13
N VAL A 293 18.53 14.61 11.64
CA VAL A 293 18.11 13.60 10.65
C VAL A 293 17.30 12.47 11.33
N PHE A 294 17.42 12.31 12.64
CA PHE A 294 16.74 11.25 13.39
C PHE A 294 15.23 11.46 13.54
N VAL A 295 14.72 12.69 13.50
CA VAL A 295 13.33 12.97 13.92
C VAL A 295 12.25 12.36 12.99
N PHE A 296 12.57 12.05 11.73
CA PHE A 296 11.61 11.42 10.80
C PHE A 296 11.69 9.90 10.70
N ILE A 297 12.80 9.28 11.13
CA ILE A 297 12.99 7.82 11.03
C ILE A 297 12.41 7.13 12.27
N THR A 298 12.50 7.73 13.46
CA THR A 298 12.07 7.13 14.72
C THR A 298 10.57 6.75 14.79
N PRO A 299 9.60 7.59 14.34
CA PRO A 299 8.19 7.22 14.41
C PRO A 299 7.75 6.21 13.34
N LEU A 300 8.59 5.93 12.32
CA LEU A 300 8.32 4.95 11.25
C LEU A 300 9.08 3.63 11.43
N ALA A 301 10.26 3.67 12.06
CA ALA A 301 11.05 2.47 12.36
C ALA A 301 10.32 1.55 13.35
N LEU A 302 9.64 2.11 14.34
CA LEU A 302 8.92 1.32 15.33
C LEU A 302 7.74 0.53 14.73
N PRO A 303 6.81 1.12 13.96
CA PRO A 303 5.74 0.34 13.31
C PRO A 303 6.25 -0.61 12.22
N LEU A 304 7.33 -0.28 11.50
CA LEU A 304 7.94 -1.19 10.53
C LEU A 304 8.63 -2.38 11.22
N TYR A 305 9.30 -2.14 12.35
CA TYR A 305 9.91 -3.17 13.19
C TYR A 305 8.85 -4.08 13.81
N ILE A 306 7.77 -3.53 14.37
CA ILE A 306 6.62 -4.30 14.88
C ILE A 306 5.98 -5.13 13.76
N PHE A 307 5.86 -4.58 12.55
CA PHE A 307 5.33 -5.31 11.39
C PHE A 307 6.24 -6.48 10.98
N LEU A 308 7.57 -6.27 10.94
CA LEU A 308 8.55 -7.32 10.64
C LEU A 308 8.57 -8.41 11.72
N ASP A 309 8.51 -8.06 13.00
CA ASP A 309 8.41 -9.02 14.12
C ASP A 309 7.11 -9.82 14.08
N THR A 310 6.00 -9.19 13.68
CA THR A 310 4.70 -9.88 13.56
C THR A 310 4.69 -10.87 12.38
N LEU A 311 5.44 -10.58 11.31
CA LEU A 311 5.59 -11.46 10.15
C LEU A 311 6.50 -12.67 10.45
N THR A 312 7.59 -12.46 11.19
CA THR A 312 8.55 -13.54 11.52
C THR A 312 7.98 -14.56 12.50
N LEU A 313 7.02 -14.17 13.33
CA LEU A 313 6.33 -15.08 14.26
C LEU A 313 5.25 -15.97 13.59
N GLY A 314 4.90 -15.73 12.32
CA GLY A 314 3.74 -16.37 11.67
C GLY A 314 4.00 -17.25 10.43
N PHE A 315 5.20 -17.21 9.83
CA PHE A 315 5.47 -17.93 8.57
C PHE A 315 6.84 -18.64 8.58
N PRO A 316 6.93 -19.95 8.27
CA PRO A 316 8.18 -20.55 7.87
C PRO A 316 8.64 -19.95 6.53
N SER A 317 9.86 -19.41 6.55
CA SER A 317 10.51 -18.63 5.50
C SER A 317 10.49 -19.31 4.13
N THR A 318 9.98 -18.64 3.09
CA THR A 318 10.43 -18.70 1.66
C THR A 318 9.44 -17.95 0.75
N ALA A 319 9.61 -16.63 0.60
CA ALA A 319 9.02 -15.92 -0.55
C ALA A 319 9.97 -14.80 -0.98
N SER A 320 10.57 -14.96 -2.17
CA SER A 320 11.36 -13.92 -2.83
C SER A 320 10.47 -13.19 -3.85
N ILE A 321 10.40 -11.86 -3.76
CA ILE A 321 9.68 -11.02 -4.71
C ILE A 321 10.71 -10.43 -5.69
N VAL A 322 10.53 -10.70 -6.98
CA VAL A 322 11.31 -10.09 -8.07
C VAL A 322 10.44 -9.06 -8.77
N ILE A 323 10.90 -7.81 -8.81
CA ILE A 323 10.22 -6.70 -9.50
C ILE A 323 10.95 -6.44 -10.83
N HIS A 324 10.25 -6.59 -11.95
CA HIS A 324 10.75 -6.20 -13.27
C HIS A 324 10.18 -4.84 -13.70
N SER A 325 11.06 -3.95 -14.15
CA SER A 325 10.71 -2.66 -14.77
C SER A 325 10.77 -2.79 -16.29
N ALA A 326 9.66 -2.47 -16.96
CA ALA A 326 9.59 -2.41 -18.42
C ALA A 326 9.59 -0.94 -18.89
N ALA A 327 10.61 -0.55 -19.65
CA ALA A 327 10.66 0.74 -20.33
C ALA A 327 9.99 0.62 -21.70
N SER A 328 8.96 1.44 -21.94
CA SER A 328 8.27 1.55 -23.23
C SER A 328 8.68 2.83 -23.96
N LYS A 329 9.01 2.70 -25.27
CA LYS A 329 9.29 3.79 -26.21
C LYS A 329 8.04 4.10 -27.03
N GLN A 330 7.68 5.39 -27.12
CA GLN A 330 7.00 6.14 -28.22
C GLN A 330 6.22 7.31 -27.60
N GLY A 331 6.13 8.50 -28.18
CA GLY A 331 5.99 8.86 -29.60
C GLY A 331 4.56 9.39 -29.79
N HIS A 332 4.44 10.69 -30.06
CA HIS A 332 3.23 11.54 -30.18
C HIS A 332 2.51 12.03 -28.90
N GLU A 333 2.38 13.36 -28.88
CA GLU A 333 1.92 14.22 -27.80
C GLU A 333 0.39 14.15 -27.64
N THR A 334 -0.04 13.48 -26.58
CA THR A 334 -1.28 13.85 -25.89
C THR A 334 -0.91 14.16 -24.46
N CYS A 335 -1.60 15.15 -23.87
CA CYS A 335 -1.28 15.64 -22.54
C CYS A 335 -1.27 14.47 -21.53
N PRO A 336 -0.14 14.20 -20.85
CA PRO A 336 0.04 13.02 -19.99
C PRO A 336 -1.08 12.85 -18.94
N PHE A 337 -1.66 13.97 -18.48
CA PHE A 337 -2.74 14.01 -17.50
C PHE A 337 -4.06 13.40 -18.00
N GLU A 338 -4.41 13.58 -19.28
CA GLU A 338 -5.59 12.94 -19.86
C GLU A 338 -5.45 11.41 -19.89
N ARG A 339 -4.24 10.92 -20.17
CA ARG A 339 -3.96 9.48 -20.21
C ARG A 339 -4.13 8.86 -18.82
N PHE A 340 -3.67 9.55 -17.78
CA PHE A 340 -3.89 9.15 -16.38
C PHE A 340 -5.38 9.12 -16.02
N LEU A 341 -6.14 10.17 -16.35
CA LEU A 341 -7.58 10.22 -16.09
C LEU A 341 -8.35 9.10 -16.81
N ARG A 342 -7.95 8.72 -18.03
CA ARG A 342 -8.54 7.56 -18.74
C ARG A 342 -8.26 6.24 -18.00
N ILE A 343 -7.05 6.05 -17.47
CA ILE A 343 -6.69 4.84 -16.70
C ILE A 343 -7.50 4.76 -15.40
N VAL A 344 -7.60 5.87 -14.65
CA VAL A 344 -8.40 5.93 -13.41
C VAL A 344 -9.88 5.67 -13.69
N ARG A 345 -10.43 6.26 -14.76
CA ARG A 345 -11.81 6.01 -15.21
C ARG A 345 -12.04 4.55 -15.58
N LEU A 346 -11.08 3.90 -16.25
CA LEU A 346 -11.15 2.49 -16.60
C LEU A 346 -11.16 1.58 -15.35
N HIS A 347 -10.32 1.87 -14.36
CA HIS A 347 -10.32 1.12 -13.10
C HIS A 347 -11.59 1.31 -12.27
N LEU A 348 -12.13 2.53 -12.20
CA LEU A 348 -13.42 2.79 -11.54
C LEU A 348 -14.59 2.07 -12.23
N LEU A 349 -14.56 1.93 -13.55
CA LEU A 349 -15.56 1.14 -14.30
C LEU A 349 -15.46 -0.36 -14.02
N ILE A 350 -14.25 -0.90 -13.88
CA ILE A 350 -14.04 -2.33 -13.52
C ILE A 350 -14.56 -2.62 -12.11
N ILE A 351 -14.34 -1.70 -11.16
CA ILE A 351 -14.80 -1.83 -9.78
C ILE A 351 -16.33 -1.80 -9.69
N ASN A 352 -17.00 -0.99 -10.52
CA ASN A 352 -18.46 -0.85 -10.50
C ASN A 352 -19.22 -1.87 -11.37
N SER A 353 -18.53 -2.79 -12.06
CA SER A 353 -19.20 -3.80 -12.89
C SER A 353 -19.83 -4.92 -12.05
N PRO A 354 -21.09 -5.34 -12.34
CA PRO A 354 -21.77 -6.42 -11.64
C PRO A 354 -21.02 -7.76 -11.72
N SER A 355 -21.20 -8.59 -10.69
CA SER A 355 -20.39 -9.80 -10.44
C SER A 355 -20.39 -10.82 -11.58
N SER A 356 -21.45 -10.87 -12.41
CA SER A 356 -21.56 -11.79 -13.56
C SER A 356 -20.63 -11.45 -14.73
N SER A 357 -20.08 -10.23 -14.80
CA SER A 357 -19.16 -9.79 -15.88
C SER A 357 -17.68 -9.89 -15.49
N ARG A 358 -17.36 -10.02 -14.19
CA ARG A 358 -15.97 -10.05 -13.70
C ARG A 358 -15.21 -11.33 -14.09
N SER A 359 -15.89 -12.47 -14.25
CA SER A 359 -15.25 -13.74 -14.64
C SER A 359 -14.72 -13.71 -16.08
N SER A 360 -15.39 -13.02 -17.00
CA SER A 360 -14.99 -12.90 -18.40
C SER A 360 -13.77 -11.98 -18.59
N ILE A 361 -13.68 -10.90 -17.83
CA ILE A 361 -12.57 -9.93 -17.93
C ILE A 361 -11.29 -10.51 -17.33
N PHE A 362 -11.39 -11.27 -16.24
CA PHE A 362 -10.22 -11.96 -15.66
C PHE A 362 -9.66 -13.07 -16.56
N HIS A 363 -10.51 -13.76 -17.35
CA HIS A 363 -10.04 -14.76 -18.30
C HIS A 363 -9.34 -14.17 -19.54
N GLN A 364 -9.62 -12.93 -19.92
CA GLN A 364 -8.93 -12.28 -21.06
C GLN A 364 -7.53 -11.76 -20.73
N PHE A 365 -7.19 -11.61 -19.44
CA PHE A 365 -5.86 -11.18 -18.99
C PHE A 365 -4.98 -12.34 -18.48
N ALA A 366 -5.52 -13.56 -18.44
CA ALA A 366 -4.75 -14.76 -18.15
C ALA A 366 -4.37 -15.47 -19.47
N ILE A 367 -3.05 -15.52 -19.72
CA ILE A 367 -2.37 -16.44 -20.65
C ILE A 367 -2.41 -16.05 -22.14
N ARG A 368 -1.43 -15.23 -22.56
CA ARG A 368 -0.68 -15.51 -23.80
C ARG A 368 0.71 -16.03 -23.38
N PRO A 369 1.14 -17.22 -23.82
CA PRO A 369 2.48 -17.71 -23.54
C PRO A 369 3.46 -16.89 -24.38
N LEU A 370 4.30 -16.10 -23.71
CA LEU A 370 5.49 -15.50 -24.34
C LEU A 370 6.55 -16.60 -24.52
N ALA A 371 7.07 -16.67 -25.74
CA ALA A 371 8.01 -17.68 -26.21
C ALA A 371 9.21 -17.86 -25.26
N VAL A 372 9.52 -19.12 -24.97
CA VAL A 372 10.75 -19.54 -24.30
C VAL A 372 11.92 -19.32 -25.25
N VAL A 373 12.68 -18.25 -25.02
CA VAL A 373 13.99 -18.07 -25.67
C VAL A 373 15.00 -18.96 -24.95
N LYS A 374 15.45 -20.01 -25.64
CA LYS A 374 16.49 -20.93 -25.19
C LYS A 374 17.85 -20.20 -25.22
N LEU A 375 18.33 -19.77 -24.06
CA LEU A 375 19.68 -19.21 -23.90
C LEU A 375 20.70 -20.35 -23.79
N ASP A 376 21.51 -20.46 -24.83
CA ASP A 376 22.66 -21.37 -24.93
C ASP A 376 23.77 -20.93 -23.96
N ARG A 377 24.15 -21.82 -23.03
CA ARG A 377 25.22 -21.58 -22.05
C ARG A 377 26.57 -21.90 -22.70
N ARG A 378 27.35 -20.88 -23.05
CA ARG A 378 28.81 -21.03 -23.19
C ARG A 378 29.52 -20.45 -21.95
N PRO A 379 30.49 -21.15 -21.36
CA PRO A 379 31.30 -20.59 -20.28
C PRO A 379 32.40 -19.72 -20.89
N VAL A 380 32.46 -18.45 -20.48
CA VAL A 380 33.63 -17.60 -20.68
C VAL A 380 34.36 -17.52 -19.34
N SER A 381 35.43 -18.29 -19.22
CA SER A 381 36.43 -18.17 -18.18
C SER A 381 37.21 -16.85 -18.36
N ARG A 382 37.05 -15.89 -17.45
CA ARG A 382 38.01 -14.79 -17.30
C ARG A 382 38.89 -15.03 -16.08
N LEU A 383 40.16 -15.26 -16.38
CA LEU A 383 41.28 -15.30 -15.45
C LEU A 383 41.50 -13.90 -14.87
N ILE A 384 41.45 -13.75 -13.54
CA ILE A 384 41.91 -12.55 -12.83
C ILE A 384 43.32 -12.85 -12.33
N LYS A 385 44.30 -12.13 -12.87
CA LYS A 385 45.72 -12.24 -12.49
C LYS A 385 46.01 -11.15 -11.44
N PHE A 386 46.26 -11.55 -10.20
CA PHE A 386 46.80 -10.65 -9.17
C PHE A 386 48.31 -10.50 -9.39
N ARG A 387 48.80 -9.25 -9.38
CA ARG A 387 50.21 -8.90 -9.37
C ARG A 387 50.54 -8.37 -7.97
N LEU A 388 51.29 -9.14 -7.20
CA LEU A 388 51.94 -8.68 -5.98
C LEU A 388 53.25 -8.01 -6.38
N ASN A 389 53.46 -6.77 -5.94
CA ASN A 389 54.76 -6.10 -6.01
C ASN A 389 55.50 -6.34 -4.68
N HIS A 390 56.78 -6.70 -4.80
CA HIS A 390 57.78 -6.55 -3.75
C HIS A 390 58.22 -5.10 -3.63
#